data_AF-A0A917UTX9-F1
#
_entry.id   AF-A0A917UTX9-F1
#
_cell.length_a   1.000
_cell.length_b   1.000
_cell.length_c   1.000
_cell.angle_alpha   90.00
_cell.angle_beta   90.00
_cell.angle_gamma   90.00
#
_symmetry.space_group_name_H-M   'P 1'
#
loop_
_entity.id
_entity.type
_entity.pdbx_description
1 polymer ?
#
loop_
_entity_poly.entity_id
_entity_poly.type
_entity_poly.pdbx_seq_one_letter_code
_entity_poly.pdbx_strand_id
1 'polypeptide(L)'
;MTRDIRLTLIGKPGCHLCDDAREVLQAVMAEVEASDAAPRLHFDERSILDDEDLAARYAEEIPVLLIDGEVHNYWRIDPVRLKTALRAG
;
A
#
# COMPACT_ATOMS: atom_id res chain seq x y z
N MET A 1 -21.83 0.95 -8.96
CA MET A 1 -21.07 -0.17 -8.39
C MET A 1 -19.85 0.44 -7.75
N THR A 2 -19.79 0.53 -6.42
CA THR A 2 -18.59 1.02 -5.73
C THR A 2 -17.48 0.01 -5.95
N ARG A 3 -16.34 0.45 -6.47
CA ARG A 3 -15.20 -0.42 -6.77
C ARG A 3 -14.46 -0.72 -5.46
N ASP A 4 -14.09 -1.97 -5.22
CA ASP A 4 -13.31 -2.37 -4.05
C ASP A 4 -11.83 -2.50 -4.48
N ILE A 5 -10.93 -1.85 -3.74
CA ILE A 5 -9.48 -1.88 -3.99
C ILE A 5 -8.77 -2.39 -2.74
N ARG A 6 -7.92 -3.40 -2.88
CA ARG A 6 -7.12 -3.94 -1.78
C ARG A 6 -5.70 -3.40 -1.82
N LEU A 7 -5.31 -2.70 -0.77
CA LEU A 7 -3.97 -2.19 -0.53
C LEU A 7 -3.27 -3.10 0.49
N THR A 8 -2.09 -3.60 0.15
CA THR A 8 -1.28 -4.39 1.10
C THR A 8 0.12 -3.81 1.20
N LEU A 9 0.49 -3.36 2.38
CA LEU A 9 1.85 -2.90 2.67
C LEU A 9 2.65 -4.05 3.28
N ILE A 10 3.65 -4.52 2.54
CA ILE A 10 4.60 -5.52 3.00
C ILE A 10 5.83 -4.80 3.56
N GLY A 11 6.16 -5.09 4.81
CA GLY A 11 7.25 -4.43 5.51
C GLY A 11 7.82 -5.26 6.65
N LYS A 12 8.50 -4.59 7.56
CA LYS A 12 8.93 -5.17 8.83
C LYS A 12 8.81 -4.15 9.97
N PRO A 13 8.55 -4.59 11.20
CA PRO A 13 8.60 -3.72 12.37
C PRO A 13 10.00 -3.10 12.52
N GLY A 14 10.03 -1.84 12.95
CA GLY A 14 11.29 -1.10 13.16
C GLY A 14 11.96 -0.57 11.89
N CYS A 15 11.30 -0.62 10.73
CA CYS A 15 11.78 -0.01 9.50
C CYS A 15 11.19 1.38 9.30
N HIS A 16 12.01 2.43 9.39
CA HIS A 16 11.55 3.82 9.24
C HIS A 16 10.87 4.08 7.89
N LEU A 17 11.36 3.46 6.81
CA LEU A 17 10.72 3.58 5.49
C LEU A 17 9.31 2.99 5.47
N CYS A 18 9.05 1.92 6.23
CA CYS A 18 7.71 1.34 6.33
C CYS A 18 6.76 2.28 7.09
N ASP A 19 7.26 3.00 8.09
CA ASP A 19 6.48 3.97 8.84
C ASP A 19 6.10 5.18 7.95
N ASP A 20 7.09 5.73 7.23
CA ASP A 20 6.85 6.80 6.24
C ASP A 20 5.83 6.36 5.17
N ALA A 21 5.97 5.12 4.66
CA ALA A 21 5.05 4.56 3.68
C ALA A 21 3.62 4.47 4.22
N ARG A 22 3.45 4.05 5.48
CA ARG A 22 2.14 3.96 6.13
C ARG A 22 1.49 5.33 6.26
N GLU A 23 2.24 6.34 6.70
CA GLU A 23 1.72 7.71 6.81
C GLU A 23 1.23 8.24 5.46
N VAL A 24 2.03 8.03 4.41
CA VAL A 24 1.68 8.42 3.03
C VAL A 24 0.41 7.68 2.56
N LEU A 25 0.33 6.37 2.80
CA LEU A 25 -0.84 5.56 2.45
C LEU A 25 -2.11 6.06 3.14
N GLN A 26 -2.05 6.27 4.45
CA GLN A 26 -3.18 6.76 5.24
C GLN A 26 -3.66 8.14 4.76
N ALA A 27 -2.74 9.06 4.48
CA ALA A 27 -3.07 10.37 3.95
C ALA A 27 -3.78 10.29 2.58
N VAL A 28 -3.24 9.49 1.65
CA VAL A 28 -3.81 9.33 0.32
C VAL A 28 -5.17 8.62 0.37
N MET A 29 -5.31 7.59 1.21
CA MET A 29 -6.59 6.89 1.40
C MET A 29 -7.66 7.86 1.89
N ALA A 30 -7.37 8.65 2.92
CA ALA A 30 -8.31 9.65 3.44
C ALA A 30 -8.72 10.70 2.39
N GLU A 31 -7.77 11.16 1.55
CA GLU A 31 -8.08 12.07 0.45
C GLU A 31 -8.96 11.44 -0.64
N VAL A 32 -8.77 10.15 -0.93
CA VAL A 32 -9.56 9.42 -1.93
C VAL A 32 -10.96 9.14 -1.39
N GLU A 33 -11.09 8.70 -0.14
CA GLU A 33 -12.36 8.44 0.54
C GLU A 33 -13.22 9.70 0.69
N ALA A 34 -12.61 10.88 0.79
CA ALA A 34 -13.31 12.16 0.81
C ALA A 34 -13.92 12.58 -0.55
N SER A 35 -13.70 11.82 -1.63
CA SER A 35 -14.22 12.14 -2.97
C SER A 35 -15.62 11.55 -3.21
N ASP A 36 -16.49 12.25 -3.93
CA ASP A 36 -17.91 11.86 -4.16
C ASP A 36 -18.13 10.45 -4.74
N ALA A 37 -17.14 9.91 -5.45
CA ALA A 37 -17.17 8.59 -6.07
C ALA A 37 -16.03 7.69 -5.56
N ALA A 38 -15.72 7.78 -4.26
CA ALA A 38 -14.64 7.01 -3.67
C ALA A 38 -14.84 5.49 -3.81
N PRO A 39 -13.81 4.74 -4.23
CA PRO A 39 -13.80 3.29 -4.09
C PRO A 39 -13.75 2.90 -2.61
N ARG A 40 -14.18 1.67 -2.30
CA ARG A 40 -13.93 1.05 -0.99
C ARG A 40 -12.48 0.61 -0.92
N LEU A 41 -11.72 1.21 -0.02
CA LEU A 41 -10.32 0.87 0.19
C LEU A 41 -10.19 -0.13 1.34
N HIS A 42 -9.51 -1.25 1.08
CA HIS A 42 -9.18 -2.26 2.08
C HIS A 42 -7.68 -2.27 2.30
N PHE A 43 -7.22 -1.77 3.44
CA PHE A 43 -5.80 -1.75 3.78
C PHE A 43 -5.41 -2.90 4.72
N ASP A 44 -4.33 -3.59 4.40
CA ASP A 44 -3.74 -4.67 5.18
C ASP A 44 -2.22 -4.48 5.29
N GLU A 45 -1.67 -4.83 6.45
CA GLU A 45 -0.22 -4.80 6.67
C GLU A 45 0.30 -6.22 6.86
N ARG A 46 1.39 -6.55 6.16
CA ARG A 46 2.03 -7.86 6.24
C ARG A 46 3.49 -7.70 6.58
N SER A 47 3.99 -8.54 7.47
CA SER A 47 5.42 -8.58 7.75
C SER A 47 6.10 -9.72 7.02
N ILE A 48 7.26 -9.42 6.43
CA ILE A 48 8.20 -10.45 5.99
C ILE A 48 8.72 -11.33 7.14
N LEU A 49 8.56 -10.89 8.40
CA LEU A 49 8.97 -11.70 9.56
C LEU A 49 7.95 -12.79 9.91
N ASP A 50 6.70 -12.62 9.49
CA ASP A 50 5.60 -13.54 9.80
C ASP A 50 5.33 -14.53 8.65
N ASP A 51 5.97 -14.33 7.49
CA ASP A 51 5.72 -15.07 6.26
C ASP A 51 7.02 -15.27 5.46
N GLU A 52 7.47 -16.52 5.37
CA GLU A 52 8.71 -16.90 4.68
C GLU A 52 8.63 -16.67 3.16
N ASP A 53 7.45 -16.79 2.55
CA ASP A 53 7.27 -16.53 1.12
C ASP A 53 7.40 -15.03 0.82
N LEU A 54 6.87 -14.17 1.70
CA LEU A 54 7.06 -12.72 1.60
C LEU A 54 8.53 -12.33 1.85
N ALA A 55 9.20 -12.97 2.80
CA ALA A 55 10.63 -12.76 3.04
C ALA A 55 11.46 -13.11 1.81
N ALA A 56 11.23 -14.28 1.22
CA ALA A 56 11.97 -14.74 0.05
C ALA A 56 11.77 -13.84 -1.17
N ARG A 57 10.59 -13.20 -1.30
CA ARG A 57 10.26 -12.34 -2.44
C ARG A 57 10.66 -10.89 -2.25
N TYR A 58 10.45 -10.33 -1.06
CA TYR A 58 10.43 -8.88 -0.86
C TYR A 58 11.40 -8.37 0.21
N ALA A 59 12.19 -9.22 0.88
CA ALA A 59 13.05 -8.78 1.98
C ALA A 59 14.05 -7.67 1.62
N GLU A 60 14.48 -7.59 0.36
CA GLU A 60 15.41 -6.54 -0.14
C GLU A 60 14.68 -5.30 -0.70
N GLU A 61 13.36 -5.39 -0.88
CA GLU A 61 12.52 -4.38 -1.55
C GLU A 61 11.58 -3.64 -0.58
N ILE A 62 11.45 -4.11 0.67
CA ILE A 62 10.57 -3.47 1.66
C ILE A 62 10.90 -1.96 1.87
N PRO A 63 9.89 -1.10 2.05
CA PRO A 63 8.45 -1.38 2.00
C PRO A 63 7.96 -1.65 0.57
N VAL A 64 7.10 -2.65 0.39
CA VAL A 64 6.44 -2.95 -0.90
C VAL A 64 4.94 -2.72 -0.76
N LEU A 65 4.36 -1.95 -1.67
CA LEU A 65 2.91 -1.73 -1.76
C LEU A 65 2.32 -2.55 -2.89
N LEU A 66 1.37 -3.41 -2.55
CA LEU A 66 0.53 -4.12 -3.48
C LEU A 66 -0.83 -3.41 -3.63
N ILE A 67 -1.33 -3.33 -4.87
CA ILE A 67 -2.70 -2.92 -5.19
C ILE A 67 -3.36 -4.10 -5.89
N ASP A 68 -4.45 -4.62 -5.33
CA ASP A 68 -5.19 -5.79 -5.83
C ASP A 68 -4.28 -7.02 -6.05
N GLY A 69 -3.20 -7.14 -5.27
CA GLY A 69 -2.22 -8.23 -5.34
C GLY A 69 -1.05 -7.98 -6.30
N GLU A 70 -1.05 -6.87 -7.04
CA GLU A 70 0.04 -6.50 -7.94
C GLU A 70 0.98 -5.47 -7.30
N VAL A 71 2.29 -5.64 -7.49
CA VAL A 71 3.30 -4.69 -7.01
C VAL A 71 3.11 -3.35 -7.70
N HIS A 72 2.70 -2.35 -6.93
CA HIS A 72 2.56 -0.99 -7.41
C HIS A 72 3.87 -0.22 -7.24
N ASN A 73 4.50 -0.34 -6.06
CA ASN A 73 5.72 0.40 -5.74
C ASN A 73 6.51 -0.25 -4.60
N TYR A 74 7.80 0.03 -4.52
CA TYR A 74 8.67 -0.43 -3.45
C TYR A 74 9.70 0.65 -3.05
N TRP A 75 10.34 0.49 -1.88
CA TRP A 75 11.22 1.45 -1.19
C TRP A 75 10.60 2.79 -0.77
N ARG A 76 9.97 3.52 -1.70
CA ARG A 76 9.36 4.83 -1.41
C ARG A 76 8.00 4.93 -2.08
N ILE A 77 6.95 5.06 -1.28
CA ILE A 77 5.59 5.25 -1.77
C ILE A 77 5.41 6.70 -2.21
N ASP A 78 5.13 6.89 -3.51
CA ASP A 78 4.82 8.19 -4.07
C ASP A 78 3.31 8.46 -3.91
N PRO A 79 2.92 9.51 -3.16
CA PRO A 79 1.50 9.81 -2.91
C PRO A 79 0.74 10.15 -4.19
N VAL A 80 1.38 10.81 -5.16
CA VAL A 80 0.76 11.25 -6.41
C VAL A 80 0.47 10.04 -7.30
N ARG A 81 1.43 9.12 -7.42
CA ARG A 81 1.24 7.87 -8.20
C ARG A 81 0.19 6.98 -7.57
N LEU A 82 0.23 6.80 -6.25
CA LEU A 82 -0.77 6.02 -5.51
C LEU A 82 -2.17 6.59 -5.72
N LYS A 83 -2.34 7.90 -5.52
CA LYS A 83 -3.63 8.57 -5.70
C LYS A 83 -4.16 8.44 -7.12
N THR A 84 -3.28 8.52 -8.12
CA THR A 84 -3.65 8.34 -9.52
C THR A 84 -4.13 6.91 -9.77
N ALA A 85 -3.43 5.90 -9.24
CA ALA A 85 -3.83 4.50 -9.37
C ALA A 85 -5.19 4.22 -8.72
N LEU A 86 -5.44 4.78 -7.53
CA LEU A 86 -6.71 4.64 -6.82
C LEU A 86 -7.90 5.33 -7.50
N ARG A 87 -7.65 6.33 -8.35
CA ARG A 87 -8.68 7.09 -9.09
C ARG A 87 -8.88 6.63 -10.54
N ALA A 88 -7.88 5.99 -11.13
CA ALA A 88 -7.93 5.51 -12.52
C ALA A 88 -8.69 4.18 -12.68
N GLY A 89 -9.00 3.53 -11.56
CA GLY A 89 -9.76 2.28 -11.52
C GLY A 89 -11.26 2.47 -11.53
#